data_AF-A0A1A8C4F7-F1
#
_entry.id   AF-A0A1A8C4F7-F1
#
_cell.length_a   1.000
_cell.length_b   1.000
_cell.length_c   1.000
_cell.angle_alpha   90.00
_cell.angle_beta   90.00
_cell.angle_gamma   90.00
#
_symmetry.space_group_name_H-M   'P 1'
#
loop_
_entity.id
_entity.type
_entity.pdbx_description
1 polymer ?
#
loop_
_entity_poly.entity_id
_entity_poly.type
_entity_poly.pdbx_seq_one_letter_code
_entity_poly.pdbx_strand_id
1 'polypeptide(L)'
;HAPGSNSEDDQRMGRLLADSPCCHLTAKVKGGGGLRMYKRNRMIVTNPVVSRKDPTFNTTTYEWAPAGLNQKLAMQYMELLPESRHPVSGTDGALGRRRQLLSQLPVYDQDPMQCQSLSSEEEISSMILFVKQYKQEVLGVGEVALPGEGSSLKEAANQRAAKEAKVQCDMKDTAQHQDHCSGSAAVNGTDDKSEYLCSGCHGNIV
;
A
#
# COMPACT_ATOMS: atom_id res chain seq x y z
N HIS A 1 -11.03 -13.34 -15.59
CA HIS A 1 -11.60 -13.44 -14.24
C HIS A 1 -12.45 -12.21 -13.92
N ALA A 2 -13.61 -12.39 -13.29
CA ALA A 2 -14.30 -11.30 -12.62
C ALA A 2 -13.59 -10.97 -11.30
N PRO A 3 -13.45 -9.68 -10.92
CA PRO A 3 -13.01 -9.34 -9.57
C PRO A 3 -14.11 -9.69 -8.55
N GLY A 4 -13.74 -10.20 -7.37
CA GLY A 4 -14.68 -10.68 -6.34
C GLY A 4 -15.37 -9.54 -5.57
N SER A 5 -15.23 -9.52 -4.23
CA SER A 5 -15.64 -8.42 -3.34
C SER A 5 -14.45 -7.62 -2.80
N ASN A 6 -14.64 -6.34 -2.44
CA ASN A 6 -13.55 -5.49 -1.93
C ASN A 6 -12.92 -6.08 -0.63
N SER A 7 -13.70 -6.80 0.17
CA SER A 7 -13.21 -7.55 1.33
C SER A 7 -12.26 -8.71 0.98
N GLU A 8 -12.51 -9.44 -0.11
CA GLU A 8 -11.60 -10.53 -0.52
C GLU A 8 -10.26 -10.00 -1.03
N ASP A 9 -10.27 -8.87 -1.73
CA ASP A 9 -9.06 -8.18 -2.16
C ASP A 9 -8.25 -7.68 -0.95
N ASP A 10 -8.92 -7.09 0.05
CA ASP A 10 -8.26 -6.67 1.29
C ASP A 10 -7.68 -7.85 2.06
N GLN A 11 -8.33 -9.02 2.00
CA GLN A 11 -7.85 -10.24 2.62
C GLN A 11 -6.63 -10.81 1.88
N ARG A 12 -6.63 -10.80 0.53
CA ARG A 12 -5.48 -11.21 -0.30
C ARG A 12 -4.27 -10.31 -0.06
N MET A 13 -4.47 -8.99 -0.12
CA MET A 13 -3.43 -8.00 0.20
C MET A 13 -2.97 -8.11 1.66
N GLY A 14 -3.90 -8.36 2.58
CA GLY A 14 -3.60 -8.60 4.00
C GLY A 14 -2.72 -9.82 4.24
N ARG A 15 -2.93 -10.92 3.50
CA ARG A 15 -2.06 -12.12 3.52
C ARG A 15 -0.72 -11.91 2.83
N LEU A 16 -0.67 -11.13 1.73
CA LEU A 16 0.58 -10.81 1.03
C LEU A 16 1.51 -9.99 1.92
N LEU A 17 1.00 -8.90 2.50
CA LEU A 17 1.77 -7.96 3.31
C LEU A 17 1.97 -8.44 4.76
N ALA A 18 1.27 -9.49 5.20
CA ALA A 18 1.58 -10.16 6.46
C ALA A 18 3.03 -10.68 6.44
N ASP A 19 3.69 -10.60 7.59
CA ASP A 19 5.05 -11.11 7.84
C ASP A 19 6.14 -10.52 6.91
N SER A 20 5.85 -9.33 6.36
CA SER A 20 6.76 -8.47 5.59
C SER A 20 7.03 -7.14 6.32
N PRO A 21 8.07 -6.37 5.94
CA PRO A 21 8.28 -4.99 6.41
C PRO A 21 7.09 -4.03 6.12
N CYS A 22 6.19 -4.41 5.22
CA CYS A 22 5.00 -3.63 4.87
C CYS A 22 3.76 -3.96 5.74
N CYS A 23 3.91 -4.77 6.81
CA CYS A 23 2.76 -5.28 7.57
C CYS A 23 1.94 -4.20 8.28
N HIS A 24 2.49 -3.00 8.52
CA HIS A 24 1.78 -1.85 9.08
C HIS A 24 0.61 -1.37 8.20
N LEU A 25 0.65 -1.65 6.89
CA LEU A 25 -0.45 -1.41 5.95
C LEU A 25 -1.64 -2.37 6.15
N THR A 26 -1.57 -3.28 7.13
CA THR A 26 -2.64 -4.22 7.49
C THR A 26 -3.19 -3.97 8.90
N ALA A 27 -4.42 -4.40 9.15
CA ALA A 27 -5.05 -4.45 10.46
C ALA A 27 -5.39 -5.90 10.83
N LYS A 28 -5.11 -6.32 12.08
CA LYS A 28 -5.57 -7.62 12.60
C LYS A 28 -7.09 -7.59 12.83
N VAL A 29 -7.79 -8.64 12.39
CA VAL A 29 -9.23 -8.79 12.62
C VAL A 29 -9.48 -9.38 14.01
N LYS A 30 -10.26 -8.68 14.84
CA LYS A 30 -10.63 -9.16 16.18
C LYS A 30 -11.44 -10.46 16.07
N GLY A 31 -11.00 -11.51 16.76
CA GLY A 31 -11.61 -12.84 16.68
C GLY A 31 -11.28 -13.64 15.41
N GLY A 32 -10.59 -13.06 14.44
CA GLY A 32 -10.32 -13.68 13.13
C GLY A 32 -9.16 -14.67 13.08
N GLY A 33 -8.79 -15.32 14.19
CA GLY A 33 -7.73 -16.35 14.19
C GLY A 33 -6.34 -15.90 13.69
N GLY A 34 -6.02 -14.60 13.81
CA GLY A 34 -4.78 -14.02 13.27
C GLY A 34 -4.91 -13.39 11.87
N LEU A 35 -6.10 -13.48 11.25
CA LEU A 35 -6.37 -12.86 9.95
C LEU A 35 -6.06 -11.36 9.95
N ARG A 36 -5.44 -10.89 8.86
CA ARG A 36 -5.12 -9.48 8.61
C ARG A 36 -5.81 -9.01 7.34
N MET A 37 -6.35 -7.79 7.37
CA MET A 37 -6.95 -7.11 6.22
C MET A 37 -6.09 -5.92 5.84
N TYR A 38 -5.96 -5.64 4.55
CA TYR A 38 -5.33 -4.42 4.06
C TYR A 38 -6.12 -3.18 4.49
N LYS A 39 -5.41 -2.14 4.94
CA LYS A 39 -5.96 -0.82 5.23
C LYS A 39 -6.06 -0.06 3.91
N ARG A 40 -7.06 -0.38 3.06
CA ARG A 40 -7.25 0.32 1.79
C ARG A 40 -7.42 1.82 2.02
N ASN A 41 -6.54 2.62 1.42
CA ASN A 41 -6.66 4.07 1.45
C ASN A 41 -7.79 4.51 0.51
N ARG A 42 -8.97 4.78 1.06
CA ARG A 42 -10.14 5.28 0.32
C ARG A 42 -10.23 6.79 0.48
N MET A 43 -10.02 7.53 -0.60
CA MET A 43 -10.02 9.00 -0.57
C MET A 43 -11.41 9.56 -0.90
N ILE A 44 -11.90 10.49 -0.09
CA ILE A 44 -13.17 11.20 -0.33
C ILE A 44 -12.81 12.67 -0.55
N VAL A 45 -13.21 13.23 -1.68
CA VAL A 45 -12.96 14.63 -2.07
C VAL A 45 -14.29 15.34 -2.14
N THR A 46 -14.45 16.40 -1.35
CA THR A 46 -15.67 17.22 -1.29
C THR A 46 -15.37 18.61 -1.81
N ASN A 47 -15.82 18.89 -3.05
CA ASN A 47 -15.64 20.20 -3.68
C ASN A 47 -16.86 21.10 -3.39
N PRO A 48 -16.66 22.30 -2.83
CA PRO A 48 -17.75 23.26 -2.63
C PRO A 48 -18.17 23.86 -3.98
N VAL A 49 -19.45 23.74 -4.31
CA VAL A 49 -20.07 24.39 -5.47
C VAL A 49 -20.63 25.73 -5.00
N VAL A 50 -19.91 26.80 -5.33
CA VAL A 50 -20.28 28.18 -4.97
C VAL A 50 -21.43 28.67 -5.86
N SER A 51 -22.65 28.25 -5.54
CA SER A 51 -23.87 28.87 -6.06
C SER A 51 -24.27 30.05 -5.17
N ARG A 52 -24.72 31.15 -5.77
CA ARG A 52 -25.07 32.41 -5.06
C ARG A 52 -26.31 32.34 -4.16
N LYS A 53 -27.02 31.20 -4.10
CA LYS A 53 -28.23 31.02 -3.28
C LYS A 53 -28.13 29.91 -2.23
N ASP A 54 -27.48 28.79 -2.55
CA ASP A 54 -27.31 27.67 -1.63
C ASP A 54 -25.91 27.03 -1.81
N PRO A 55 -25.10 26.89 -0.75
CA PRO A 55 -23.85 26.16 -0.83
C PRO A 55 -24.15 24.67 -1.01
N THR A 56 -23.79 24.12 -2.17
CA THR A 56 -23.90 22.69 -2.45
C THR A 56 -22.51 22.07 -2.48
N PHE A 57 -22.39 20.78 -2.18
CA PHE A 57 -21.11 20.07 -2.11
C PHE A 57 -21.15 18.87 -3.06
N ASN A 58 -20.17 18.77 -3.96
CA ASN A 58 -19.97 17.59 -4.79
C ASN A 58 -18.95 16.68 -4.10
N THR A 59 -19.36 15.47 -3.75
CA THR A 59 -18.52 14.49 -3.06
C THR A 59 -18.16 13.34 -4.01
N THR A 60 -16.89 13.28 -4.41
CA THR A 60 -16.33 12.17 -5.19
C THR A 60 -15.61 11.19 -4.26
N THR A 61 -15.89 9.89 -4.38
CA THR A 61 -15.19 8.83 -3.64
C THR A 61 -14.26 8.07 -4.58
N TYR A 62 -12.98 8.01 -4.26
CA TYR A 62 -11.98 7.16 -4.90
C TYR A 62 -11.78 5.92 -4.04
N GLU A 63 -11.98 4.73 -4.63
CA GLU A 63 -11.85 3.45 -3.92
C GLU A 63 -10.44 3.17 -3.45
N TRP A 64 -9.43 3.66 -4.18
CA TRP A 64 -8.02 3.48 -3.88
C TRP A 64 -7.22 4.76 -4.15
N ALA A 65 -6.29 5.07 -3.26
CA ALA A 65 -5.20 6.01 -3.46
C ALA A 65 -3.88 5.38 -2.95
N PRO A 66 -2.70 5.86 -3.37
CA PRO A 66 -1.43 5.43 -2.80
C PRO A 66 -1.40 5.61 -1.28
N ALA A 67 -0.69 4.74 -0.56
CA ALA A 67 -0.56 4.83 0.89
C ALA A 67 0.34 6.01 1.31
N GLY A 68 0.14 6.53 2.53
CA GLY A 68 1.01 7.57 3.11
C GLY A 68 0.81 8.99 2.60
N LEU A 69 -0.03 9.21 1.59
CA LEU A 69 -0.26 10.54 1.01
C LEU A 69 -1.24 11.41 1.82
N ASN A 70 -0.96 12.71 1.86
CA ASN A 70 -1.97 13.72 2.19
C ASN A 70 -2.92 13.94 1.00
N GLN A 71 -4.10 14.51 1.26
CA GLN A 71 -5.15 14.68 0.23
C GLN A 71 -4.70 15.51 -0.98
N LYS A 72 -3.86 16.55 -0.79
CA LYS A 72 -3.38 17.39 -1.89
C LYS A 72 -2.49 16.59 -2.85
N LEU A 73 -1.50 15.87 -2.31
CA LEU A 73 -0.59 15.05 -3.12
C LEU A 73 -1.32 13.86 -3.76
N ALA A 74 -2.31 13.27 -3.05
CA ALA A 74 -3.16 12.23 -3.63
C ALA A 74 -4.04 12.74 -4.79
N MET A 75 -4.56 13.98 -4.71
CA MET A 75 -5.26 14.61 -5.86
C MET A 75 -4.32 14.84 -7.04
N GLN A 76 -3.14 15.44 -6.82
CA GLN A 76 -2.13 15.64 -7.87
C GLN A 76 -1.72 14.32 -8.54
N TYR A 77 -1.58 13.24 -7.76
CA TYR A 77 -1.34 11.91 -8.32
C TYR A 77 -2.48 11.41 -9.23
N MET A 78 -3.74 11.64 -8.85
CA MET A 78 -4.88 11.28 -9.71
C MET A 78 -4.94 12.14 -10.97
N GLU A 79 -4.65 13.44 -10.89
CA GLU A 79 -4.58 14.35 -12.05
C GLU A 79 -3.55 13.92 -13.10
N LEU A 80 -2.48 13.22 -12.70
CA LEU A 80 -1.48 12.64 -13.60
C LEU A 80 -1.90 11.29 -14.23
N LEU A 81 -2.98 10.68 -13.77
CA LEU A 81 -3.57 9.49 -14.40
C LEU A 81 -4.60 9.90 -15.46
N PRO A 82 -4.72 9.16 -16.58
CA PRO A 82 -5.86 9.32 -17.49
C PRO A 82 -7.19 9.14 -16.74
N GLU A 83 -8.18 10.00 -17.01
CA GLU A 83 -9.48 9.98 -16.32
C GLU A 83 -10.16 8.59 -16.32
N SER A 84 -10.03 7.86 -17.43
CA SER A 84 -10.54 6.48 -17.58
C SER A 84 -9.89 5.45 -16.65
N ARG A 85 -8.78 5.80 -15.99
CA ARG A 85 -8.08 4.98 -14.98
C ARG A 85 -8.28 5.49 -13.55
N HIS A 86 -9.01 6.58 -13.35
CA HIS A 86 -9.28 7.10 -12.00
C HIS A 86 -10.14 6.08 -11.23
N PRO A 87 -9.73 5.65 -10.03
CA PRO A 87 -10.43 4.62 -9.27
C PRO A 87 -11.67 5.17 -8.53
N VAL A 88 -12.50 5.95 -9.22
CA VAL A 88 -13.74 6.52 -8.67
C VAL A 88 -14.79 5.43 -8.47
N SER A 89 -15.49 5.44 -7.34
CA SER A 89 -16.51 4.43 -7.01
C SER A 89 -17.56 4.31 -8.10
N GLY A 90 -17.78 3.07 -8.56
CA GLY A 90 -18.75 2.75 -9.61
C GLY A 90 -18.28 2.99 -11.05
N THR A 91 -17.04 3.43 -11.30
CA THR A 91 -16.51 3.62 -12.66
C THR A 91 -15.69 2.43 -13.16
N ASP A 92 -15.51 2.34 -14.49
CA ASP A 92 -14.60 1.39 -15.12
C ASP A 92 -13.14 1.56 -14.66
N GLY A 93 -12.74 2.75 -14.21
CA GLY A 93 -11.40 2.99 -13.66
C GLY A 93 -11.17 2.27 -12.33
N ALA A 94 -12.16 2.25 -11.43
CA ALA A 94 -12.11 1.45 -10.20
C ALA A 94 -12.08 -0.06 -10.53
N LEU A 95 -12.96 -0.50 -11.43
CA LEU A 95 -13.00 -1.89 -11.88
C LEU A 95 -11.67 -2.33 -12.56
N GLY A 96 -11.07 -1.44 -13.36
CA GLY A 96 -9.80 -1.63 -14.03
C GLY A 96 -8.63 -1.73 -13.05
N ARG A 97 -8.50 -0.77 -12.12
CA ARG A 97 -7.49 -0.80 -11.05
C ARG A 97 -7.55 -2.09 -10.23
N ARG A 98 -8.77 -2.60 -10.03
CA ARG A 98 -9.05 -3.83 -9.30
C ARG A 98 -8.66 -5.09 -10.07
N ARG A 99 -9.00 -5.18 -11.37
CA ARG A 99 -8.53 -6.25 -12.26
C ARG A 99 -7.00 -6.28 -12.32
N GLN A 100 -6.35 -5.11 -12.44
CA GLN A 100 -4.90 -4.98 -12.43
C GLN A 100 -4.25 -5.51 -11.14
N LEU A 101 -4.89 -5.33 -9.98
CA LEU A 101 -4.39 -5.86 -8.71
C LEU A 101 -4.35 -7.40 -8.71
N LEU A 102 -5.41 -8.03 -9.21
CA LEU A 102 -5.52 -9.49 -9.31
C LEU A 102 -4.54 -10.08 -10.33
N SER A 103 -4.27 -9.38 -11.43
CA SER A 103 -3.28 -9.78 -12.43
C SER A 103 -1.83 -9.64 -11.95
N GLN A 104 -1.52 -8.64 -11.13
CA GLN A 104 -0.18 -8.42 -10.58
C GLN A 104 0.16 -9.37 -9.42
N LEU A 105 -0.85 -9.86 -8.70
CA LEU A 105 -0.68 -10.66 -7.49
C LEU A 105 -1.54 -11.94 -7.54
N PRO A 106 -1.23 -12.89 -8.45
CA PRO A 106 -1.92 -14.17 -8.49
C PRO A 106 -1.74 -14.95 -7.18
N VAL A 107 -2.80 -15.65 -6.75
CA VAL A 107 -2.76 -16.37 -5.48
C VAL A 107 -1.85 -17.61 -5.56
N TYR A 108 -1.78 -18.26 -6.72
CA TYR A 108 -0.91 -19.42 -6.95
C TYR A 108 0.59 -19.09 -6.92
N ASP A 109 0.99 -17.81 -6.99
CA ASP A 109 2.38 -17.37 -6.80
C ASP A 109 2.74 -17.17 -5.31
N GLN A 110 1.76 -17.25 -4.40
CA GLN A 110 1.89 -16.89 -2.99
C GLN A 110 1.44 -18.00 -2.03
N ASP A 111 0.57 -18.91 -2.49
CA ASP A 111 0.03 -20.03 -1.73
C ASP A 111 0.33 -21.34 -2.47
N PRO A 112 1.25 -22.19 -1.96
CA PRO A 112 1.58 -23.47 -2.55
C PRO A 112 0.36 -24.39 -2.72
N MET A 113 -0.65 -24.29 -1.85
CA MET A 113 -1.87 -25.10 -1.93
C MET A 113 -2.80 -24.67 -3.07
N GLN A 114 -2.50 -23.54 -3.72
CA GLN A 114 -3.23 -23.02 -4.88
C GLN A 114 -2.43 -23.21 -6.18
N CYS A 115 -1.18 -23.69 -6.09
CA CYS A 115 -0.29 -23.90 -7.23
C CYS A 115 -0.37 -25.37 -7.72
N GLN A 116 -1.23 -25.61 -8.71
CA GLN A 116 -1.53 -26.96 -9.22
C GLN A 116 -0.35 -27.67 -9.91
N SER A 117 0.73 -26.95 -10.22
CA SER A 117 1.93 -27.50 -10.86
C SER A 117 2.97 -28.05 -9.87
N LEU A 118 2.80 -27.83 -8.56
CA LEU A 118 3.68 -28.45 -7.55
C LEU A 118 3.21 -29.89 -7.32
N SER A 119 4.12 -30.85 -7.50
CA SER A 119 3.82 -32.28 -7.51
C SER A 119 4.44 -33.05 -6.34
N SER A 120 5.54 -32.51 -5.79
CA SER A 120 6.36 -33.12 -4.75
C SER A 120 6.36 -32.30 -3.46
N GLU A 121 6.64 -32.94 -2.33
CA GLU A 121 6.74 -32.28 -1.02
C GLU A 121 7.94 -31.30 -0.99
N GLU A 122 8.99 -31.62 -1.74
CA GLU A 122 10.19 -30.80 -1.93
C GLU A 122 9.89 -29.49 -2.69
N GLU A 123 9.08 -29.54 -3.75
CA GLU A 123 8.62 -28.36 -4.49
C GLU A 123 7.73 -27.46 -3.63
N ILE A 124 6.78 -28.05 -2.90
CA ILE A 124 5.90 -27.34 -1.97
C ILE A 124 6.73 -26.66 -0.88
N SER A 125 7.67 -27.39 -0.26
CA SER A 125 8.56 -26.87 0.79
C SER A 125 9.47 -25.75 0.27
N SER A 126 9.99 -25.90 -0.94
CA SER A 126 10.80 -24.87 -1.61
C SER A 126 10.01 -23.59 -1.87
N MET A 127 8.74 -23.71 -2.31
CA MET A 127 7.88 -22.54 -2.50
C MET A 127 7.54 -21.85 -1.17
N ILE A 128 7.28 -22.60 -0.08
CA ILE A 128 7.06 -22.03 1.26
C ILE A 128 8.25 -21.17 1.69
N LEU A 129 9.47 -21.71 1.55
CA LEU A 129 10.70 -21.00 1.89
C LEU A 129 10.94 -19.78 0.99
N PHE A 130 10.71 -19.92 -0.32
CA PHE A 130 10.80 -18.81 -1.28
C PHE A 130 9.84 -17.67 -0.94
N VAL A 131 8.54 -17.94 -0.74
CA VAL A 131 7.53 -16.91 -0.42
C VAL A 131 7.88 -16.22 0.90
N LYS A 132 8.36 -16.97 1.91
CA LYS A 132 8.83 -16.39 3.17
C LYS A 132 10.00 -15.42 2.95
N GLN A 133 11.03 -15.84 2.22
CA GLN A 133 12.22 -15.01 1.95
C GLN A 133 11.86 -13.76 1.12
N TYR A 134 11.10 -13.96 0.04
CA TYR A 134 10.57 -12.89 -0.81
C TYR A 134 9.84 -11.81 0.01
N LYS A 135 8.94 -12.21 0.91
CA LYS A 135 8.20 -11.28 1.78
C LYS A 135 9.09 -10.51 2.75
N GLN A 136 10.18 -11.11 3.21
CA GLN A 136 11.06 -10.51 4.21
C GLN A 136 12.10 -9.57 3.59
N GLU A 137 12.62 -9.89 2.41
CA GLU A 137 13.77 -9.19 1.82
C GLU A 137 13.47 -8.35 0.58
N VAL A 138 12.42 -8.69 -0.19
CA VAL A 138 12.19 -8.13 -1.53
C VAL A 138 10.83 -7.45 -1.69
N LEU A 139 9.80 -7.91 -0.97
CA LEU A 139 8.46 -7.33 -1.03
C LEU A 139 8.45 -5.90 -0.46
N GLY A 140 8.16 -4.94 -1.32
CA GLY A 140 7.97 -3.53 -0.98
C GLY A 140 6.67 -2.96 -1.52
N VAL A 141 6.36 -1.73 -1.11
CA VAL A 141 5.25 -0.93 -1.63
C VAL A 141 5.80 0.41 -2.10
N GLY A 142 5.46 0.80 -3.33
CA GLY A 142 5.89 2.08 -3.89
C GLY A 142 5.24 3.25 -3.16
N GLU A 143 6.06 4.24 -2.80
CA GLU A 143 5.61 5.53 -2.26
C GLU A 143 5.58 6.60 -3.37
N VAL A 144 4.77 7.65 -3.18
CA VAL A 144 4.65 8.78 -4.11
C VAL A 144 5.16 10.03 -3.40
N ALA A 145 5.99 10.81 -4.09
CA ALA A 145 6.69 11.99 -3.57
C ALA A 145 6.64 13.12 -4.61
N LEU A 146 6.84 14.37 -4.18
CA LEU A 146 7.23 15.41 -5.12
C LEU A 146 8.71 15.23 -5.55
N PRO A 147 9.14 15.82 -6.67
CA PRO A 147 10.56 15.83 -7.05
C PRO A 147 11.43 16.35 -5.90
N GLY A 148 12.53 15.67 -5.61
CA GLY A 148 13.43 16.00 -4.49
C GLY A 148 13.07 15.40 -3.12
N GLU A 149 11.81 15.05 -2.85
CA GLU A 149 11.38 14.60 -1.51
C GLU A 149 11.65 13.10 -1.20
N GLY A 150 12.10 12.33 -2.20
CA GLY A 150 12.24 10.87 -2.09
C GLY A 150 13.25 10.37 -1.04
N SER A 151 14.28 11.16 -0.72
CA SER A 151 15.25 10.85 0.34
C SER A 151 14.59 10.88 1.72
N SER A 152 13.84 11.94 2.03
CA SER A 152 13.12 12.13 3.28
C SER A 152 12.08 11.03 3.54
N LEU A 153 11.38 10.58 2.50
CA LEU A 153 10.49 9.42 2.60
C LEU A 153 11.25 8.13 2.93
N LYS A 154 12.38 7.87 2.25
CA LYS A 154 13.22 6.68 2.52
C LYS A 154 13.75 6.69 3.96
N GLU A 155 14.15 7.83 4.49
CA GLU A 155 14.53 7.97 5.90
C GLU A 155 13.36 7.69 6.85
N ALA A 156 12.18 8.22 6.57
CA ALA A 156 10.97 7.95 7.35
C ALA A 156 10.57 6.47 7.31
N ALA A 157 10.70 5.80 6.15
CA ALA A 157 10.46 4.37 5.99
C ALA A 157 11.47 3.54 6.80
N ASN A 158 12.76 3.86 6.74
CA ASN A 158 13.80 3.23 7.56
C ASN A 158 13.52 3.37 9.07
N GLN A 159 13.07 4.55 9.51
CA GLN A 159 12.69 4.78 10.91
C GLN A 159 11.45 3.97 11.33
N ARG A 160 10.47 3.75 10.44
CA ARG A 160 9.32 2.87 10.70
C ARG A 160 9.77 1.41 10.81
N ALA A 161 10.58 0.94 9.87
CA ALA A 161 11.13 -0.41 9.88
C ALA A 161 11.95 -0.68 11.16
N ALA A 162 12.78 0.27 11.62
CA ALA A 162 13.50 0.16 12.88
C ALA A 162 12.57 0.06 14.11
N LYS A 163 11.46 0.81 14.13
CA LYS A 163 10.46 0.74 15.20
C LYS A 163 9.67 -0.58 15.16
N GLU A 164 9.31 -1.06 13.97
CA GLU A 164 8.59 -2.33 13.80
C GLU A 164 9.47 -3.53 14.15
N ALA A 165 10.76 -3.51 13.77
CA ALA A 165 11.75 -4.49 14.19
C ALA A 165 11.93 -4.49 15.72
N LYS A 166 11.95 -3.30 16.36
CA LYS A 166 12.00 -3.19 17.82
C LYS A 166 10.75 -3.80 18.48
N VAL A 167 9.55 -3.48 18.00
CA VAL A 167 8.30 -4.11 18.50
C VAL A 167 8.30 -5.63 18.31
N GLN A 168 8.95 -6.14 17.25
CA GLN A 168 9.04 -7.57 16.97
C GLN A 168 10.09 -8.29 17.85
N CYS A 169 11.16 -7.62 18.29
CA CYS A 169 12.05 -8.17 19.33
C CYS A 169 11.45 -8.01 20.74
N ASP A 170 10.81 -6.88 21.07
CA ASP A 170 10.14 -6.65 22.36
C ASP A 170 9.04 -7.72 22.63
N MET A 171 8.34 -8.19 21.58
CA MET A 171 7.35 -9.29 21.69
C MET A 171 7.97 -10.70 21.82
N LYS A 172 9.30 -10.80 21.66
CA LYS A 172 10.11 -11.99 21.94
C LYS A 172 10.83 -11.88 23.29
N ASP A 173 11.17 -10.66 23.69
CA ASP A 173 11.79 -10.26 24.96
C ASP A 173 10.78 -9.75 26.00
N THR A 174 9.52 -10.20 25.96
CA THR A 174 8.57 -10.03 27.10
C THR A 174 8.92 -10.95 28.29
N ALA A 175 10.22 -11.16 28.50
CA ALA A 175 10.85 -11.37 29.78
C ALA A 175 11.92 -10.27 29.96
N GLN A 176 11.56 -9.22 30.72
CA GLN A 176 12.42 -8.17 31.32
C GLN A 176 12.51 -6.78 30.63
N HIS A 177 11.66 -5.89 31.19
CA HIS A 177 11.99 -4.51 31.64
C HIS A 177 11.81 -3.30 30.70
N GLN A 178 11.58 -2.14 31.35
CA GLN A 178 11.12 -0.85 30.82
C GLN A 178 12.30 0.08 30.49
N ASP A 179 12.14 1.06 29.57
CA ASP A 179 12.17 2.51 29.91
C ASP A 179 12.00 3.54 28.74
N HIS A 180 11.89 4.82 29.12
CA HIS A 180 11.53 6.08 28.42
C HIS A 180 12.70 6.80 27.66
N CYS A 181 12.57 7.87 26.82
CA CYS A 181 11.48 8.61 26.11
C CYS A 181 12.05 9.62 25.06
N SER A 182 11.17 10.26 24.25
CA SER A 182 11.37 11.53 23.48
C SER A 182 12.37 11.54 22.29
N GLY A 183 12.33 12.43 21.28
CA GLY A 183 11.41 13.51 20.86
C GLY A 183 11.98 14.40 19.71
N SER A 184 11.14 15.22 19.02
CA SER A 184 11.51 16.25 17.99
C SER A 184 12.06 15.78 16.62
N ALA A 185 12.06 16.55 15.52
CA ALA A 185 11.26 17.70 15.04
C ALA A 185 11.48 17.85 13.49
N ALA A 186 10.61 18.57 12.76
CA ALA A 186 10.66 18.68 11.29
C ALA A 186 11.04 20.08 10.77
N VAL A 187 11.58 20.16 9.54
CA VAL A 187 11.81 21.40 8.78
C VAL A 187 11.31 21.26 7.34
N ASN A 188 10.77 22.35 6.79
CA ASN A 188 10.21 22.41 5.42
C ASN A 188 11.28 22.84 4.40
N GLY A 189 11.14 22.35 3.16
CA GLY A 189 11.78 22.91 1.97
C GLY A 189 10.77 23.03 0.84
N THR A 190 10.69 24.20 0.21
CA THR A 190 9.89 24.47 -0.99
C THR A 190 10.71 24.21 -2.25
N ASP A 191 10.13 23.68 -3.33
CA ASP A 191 10.72 23.91 -4.66
C ASP A 191 9.74 23.85 -5.85
N ASP A 192 10.27 24.30 -6.99
CA ASP A 192 9.63 24.71 -8.24
C ASP A 192 9.25 23.55 -9.19
N LYS A 193 8.57 23.88 -10.29
CA LYS A 193 8.11 22.95 -11.33
C LYS A 193 9.27 22.26 -12.05
N SER A 194 9.54 21.02 -11.68
CA SER A 194 10.35 20.07 -12.46
C SER A 194 9.47 19.01 -13.14
N GLU A 195 9.77 18.67 -14.40
CA GLU A 195 9.08 17.59 -15.12
C GLU A 195 9.33 16.21 -14.49
N TYR A 196 8.28 15.39 -14.41
CA TYR A 196 8.31 14.11 -13.71
C TYR A 196 8.94 13.01 -14.59
N LEU A 197 10.14 12.56 -14.22
CA LEU A 197 10.82 11.42 -14.85
C LEU A 197 11.00 10.27 -13.87
N CYS A 198 10.70 9.04 -14.31
CA CYS A 198 10.98 7.82 -13.53
C CYS A 198 12.51 7.62 -13.43
N SER A 199 13.06 7.71 -12.22
CA SER A 199 14.49 7.55 -11.95
C SER A 199 15.05 6.16 -12.23
N GLY A 200 14.20 5.11 -12.23
CA GLY A 200 14.59 3.75 -12.62
C GLY A 200 14.38 3.43 -14.11
N CYS A 201 13.61 4.24 -14.83
CA CYS A 201 13.18 3.97 -16.22
C CYS A 201 13.80 4.93 -17.24
N HIS A 202 14.35 6.07 -16.79
CA HIS A 202 14.79 7.20 -17.63
C HIS A 202 13.74 7.65 -18.68
N GLY A 203 12.45 7.52 -18.37
CA GLY A 203 11.35 7.86 -19.28
C GLY A 203 11.03 6.83 -20.37
N ASN A 204 11.79 5.73 -20.49
CA ASN A 204 11.46 4.66 -21.43
C ASN A 204 10.41 3.72 -20.82
N ILE A 205 9.16 3.88 -21.27
CA ILE A 205 8.09 2.90 -21.09
C ILE A 205 8.03 2.10 -22.39
N VAL A 206 8.33 0.80 -22.32
CA VAL A 206 8.15 -0.19 -23.40
C VAL A 206 6.77 -0.83 -23.27
#